data_AF-A0A0Q6Z112-F1
#
_entry.id   AF-A0A0Q6Z112-F1
#
_cell.length_a   1.000
_cell.length_b   1.000
_cell.length_c   1.000
_cell.angle_alpha   90.00
_cell.angle_beta   90.00
_cell.angle_gamma   90.00
#
_symmetry.space_group_name_H-M   'P 1'
#
loop_
_entity.id
_entity.type
_entity.pdbx_description
1 polymer ?
#
loop_
_entity_poly.entity_id
_entity_poly.type
_entity_poly.pdbx_seq_one_letter_code
_entity_poly.pdbx_strand_id
1 'polypeptide(L)'
;MPRENSDASNQAIQRQQALSRWDNEGGAAGPVGGFADDKETPDMSNADIVALRVRVIALENLLISLLATASDQQLELAREMAGYISPRPGFTHHPLTIHAAAHMIDLIERSSRFR
;
A
#
# COMPACT_ATOMS: atom_id res chain seq x y z
N MET A 1 9.00 35.24 -12.15
CA MET A 1 7.94 34.36 -12.69
C MET A 1 7.97 33.05 -11.90
N PRO A 2 6.99 32.78 -11.01
CA PRO A 2 7.02 31.61 -10.13
C PRO A 2 6.39 30.39 -10.81
N ARG A 3 7.16 29.34 -11.08
CA ARG A 3 6.67 28.04 -11.59
C ARG A 3 6.57 26.96 -10.51
N GLU A 4 7.07 27.23 -9.29
CA GLU A 4 7.20 26.22 -8.23
C GLU A 4 5.87 25.88 -7.53
N ASN A 5 4.89 26.79 -7.52
CA ASN A 5 3.61 26.54 -6.83
C ASN A 5 2.67 25.58 -7.59
N SER A 6 2.82 25.45 -8.91
CA SER A 6 1.97 24.56 -9.72
C SER A 6 2.34 23.09 -9.57
N ASP A 7 3.63 22.76 -9.43
CA ASP A 7 4.07 21.37 -9.30
C ASP A 7 3.72 20.79 -7.93
N ALA A 8 3.84 21.59 -6.86
CA ALA A 8 3.39 21.19 -5.53
C ALA A 8 1.86 20.96 -5.47
N SER A 9 1.08 21.80 -6.17
CA SER A 9 -0.37 21.65 -6.27
C SER A 9 -0.77 20.40 -7.07
N ASN A 10 -0.06 20.12 -8.16
CA ASN A 10 -0.27 18.91 -8.97
C ASN A 10 0.05 17.62 -8.20
N GLN A 11 1.13 17.61 -7.40
CA GLN A 11 1.45 16.47 -6.53
C GLN A 11 0.40 16.26 -5.44
N ALA A 12 -0.11 17.33 -4.84
CA ALA A 12 -1.18 17.25 -3.85
C ALA A 12 -2.47 16.68 -4.44
N ILE A 13 -2.83 17.10 -5.67
CA ILE A 13 -3.99 16.58 -6.39
C ILE A 13 -3.81 15.11 -6.75
N GLN A 14 -2.63 14.70 -7.24
CA GLN A 14 -2.35 13.29 -7.55
C GLN A 14 -2.39 12.41 -6.31
N ARG A 15 -1.85 12.89 -5.18
CA ARG A 15 -1.92 12.19 -3.90
C ARG A 15 -3.35 12.05 -3.41
N GLN A 16 -4.15 13.11 -3.51
CA GLN A 16 -5.56 13.09 -3.12
C GLN A 16 -6.34 12.09 -3.99
N GLN A 17 -6.11 12.07 -5.30
CA GLN A 17 -6.75 11.13 -6.22
C GLN A 17 -6.35 9.68 -5.93
N ALA A 18 -5.08 9.42 -5.64
CA ALA A 18 -4.60 8.08 -5.29
C ALA A 18 -5.24 7.57 -3.98
N LEU A 19 -5.36 8.44 -2.97
CA LEU A 19 -6.00 8.12 -1.69
C LEU A 19 -7.52 7.92 -1.86
N SER A 20 -8.20 8.77 -2.61
CA SER A 20 -9.65 8.61 -2.87
C SER A 20 -9.97 7.36 -3.69
N ARG A 21 -9.09 6.94 -4.60
CA ARG A 21 -9.23 5.66 -5.30
C ARG A 21 -9.05 4.47 -4.37
N TRP A 22 -8.07 4.56 -3.47
CA TRP A 22 -7.87 3.55 -2.43
C TRP A 22 -9.11 3.38 -1.55
N ASP A 23 -9.72 4.50 -1.12
CA ASP A 23 -10.91 4.52 -0.28
C ASP A 23 -12.17 3.96 -0.98
N ASN A 24 -12.32 4.21 -2.30
CA ASN A 24 -13.50 3.79 -3.05
C ASN A 24 -13.41 2.37 -3.65
N GLU A 25 -12.21 1.90 -4.03
CA GLU A 25 -12.02 0.68 -4.83
C GLU A 25 -11.32 -0.45 -4.06
N GLY A 26 -10.92 -0.20 -2.80
CA GLY A 26 -10.26 -1.21 -1.95
C GLY A 26 -8.92 -1.68 -2.49
N GLY A 27 -8.20 -0.82 -3.23
CA GLY A 27 -6.87 -1.09 -3.81
C GLY A 27 -6.81 -2.21 -4.86
N ALA A 28 -7.91 -2.94 -5.09
CA ALA A 28 -7.92 -4.17 -5.89
C ALA A 28 -8.60 -4.01 -7.27
N ALA A 29 -9.38 -2.95 -7.48
CA ALA A 29 -10.03 -2.72 -8.76
C ALA A 29 -9.31 -1.61 -9.56
N GLY A 30 -8.74 -1.98 -10.70
CA GLY A 30 -8.40 -1.03 -11.77
C GLY A 30 -9.67 -0.37 -12.35
N PRO A 31 -9.51 0.74 -13.10
CA PRO A 31 -10.61 1.65 -13.43
C PRO A 31 -11.74 0.92 -14.16
N VAL A 32 -12.94 1.05 -13.61
CA VAL A 32 -14.14 0.37 -14.12
C VAL A 32 -14.75 1.25 -15.20
N GLY A 33 -14.51 0.90 -16.46
CA GLY A 33 -15.10 1.58 -17.60
C GLY A 33 -14.90 0.81 -18.90
N GLY A 34 -15.86 -0.06 -19.23
CA GLY A 34 -15.97 -0.73 -20.53
C GLY A 34 -15.49 -2.18 -20.50
N PHE A 35 -16.41 -3.10 -20.79
CA PHE A 35 -16.10 -4.51 -21.04
C PHE A 35 -15.23 -4.64 -22.30
N ALA A 36 -13.93 -4.94 -22.13
CA ALA A 36 -13.08 -5.48 -23.18
C ALA A 36 -11.92 -6.23 -22.51
N ASP A 37 -11.84 -7.52 -22.86
CA ASP A 37 -10.63 -8.33 -23.08
C ASP A 37 -9.44 -8.22 -22.12
N ASP A 38 -9.02 -9.38 -21.62
CA ASP A 38 -7.65 -9.65 -21.17
C ASP A 38 -6.97 -8.49 -20.41
N LYS A 39 -7.18 -8.41 -19.09
CA LYS A 39 -6.25 -7.64 -18.24
C LYS A 39 -4.89 -8.32 -18.39
N GLU A 40 -4.10 -7.84 -19.36
CA GLU A 40 -2.67 -8.10 -19.51
C GLU A 40 -2.02 -7.78 -18.17
N THR A 41 -1.98 -8.75 -17.26
CA THR A 41 -0.82 -8.87 -16.39
C THR A 41 0.34 -8.98 -17.37
N PRO A 42 1.24 -7.99 -17.44
CA PRO A 42 2.36 -8.05 -18.37
C PRO A 42 3.02 -9.41 -18.18
N ASP A 43 3.30 -10.13 -19.27
CA ASP A 43 4.00 -11.41 -19.15
C ASP A 43 5.40 -11.11 -18.59
N MET A 44 5.54 -11.29 -17.29
CA MET A 44 6.74 -10.91 -16.55
C MET A 44 7.76 -12.02 -16.71
N SER A 45 8.98 -11.68 -17.14
CA SER A 45 10.04 -12.68 -17.14
C SER A 45 10.37 -13.10 -15.70
N ASN A 46 10.88 -14.31 -15.52
CA ASN A 46 11.35 -14.78 -14.21
C ASN A 46 12.38 -13.81 -13.59
N ALA A 47 13.19 -13.15 -14.41
CA ALA A 47 14.14 -12.14 -13.94
C ALA A 47 13.42 -10.91 -13.35
N ASP A 48 12.31 -10.48 -13.95
CA ASP A 48 11.53 -9.35 -13.46
C ASP A 48 10.83 -9.69 -12.13
N ILE A 49 10.31 -10.92 -11.99
CA ILE A 49 9.70 -11.40 -10.74
C ILE A 49 10.75 -11.45 -9.62
N VAL A 50 11.95 -11.95 -9.90
CA VAL A 50 13.05 -11.96 -8.93
C VAL A 50 13.45 -10.54 -8.54
N ALA A 51 13.57 -9.63 -9.51
CA ALA A 51 13.89 -8.23 -9.26
C ALA A 51 12.82 -7.53 -8.40
N LEU A 52 11.53 -7.76 -8.69
CA LEU A 52 10.44 -7.27 -7.88
C LEU A 52 10.50 -7.82 -6.45
N ARG A 53 10.74 -9.12 -6.29
CA ARG A 53 10.88 -9.74 -4.96
C ARG A 53 12.00 -9.10 -4.15
N VAL A 54 13.17 -8.88 -4.76
CA VAL A 54 14.30 -8.21 -4.10
C VAL A 54 13.92 -6.77 -3.69
N ARG A 55 13.21 -6.04 -4.57
CA ARG A 55 12.74 -4.68 -4.26
C ARG A 55 11.73 -4.68 -3.10
N VAL A 56 10.79 -5.62 -3.06
CA VAL A 56 9.82 -5.74 -1.97
C VAL A 56 10.52 -6.04 -0.65
N ILE A 57 11.48 -6.98 -0.63
CA ILE A 57 12.28 -7.27 0.57
C ILE A 57 13.03 -6.02 1.06
N ALA A 58 13.63 -5.25 0.13
CA ALA A 58 14.30 -4.01 0.48
C ALA A 58 13.34 -2.97 1.07
N LEU A 59 12.15 -2.81 0.49
CA LEU A 59 11.11 -1.91 1.00
C LEU A 59 10.62 -2.33 2.39
N GLU A 60 10.37 -3.62 2.62
CA GLU A 60 9.99 -4.14 3.94
C GLU A 60 11.04 -3.82 5.00
N ASN A 61 12.33 -4.03 4.69
CA ASN A 61 13.42 -3.73 5.63
C ASN A 61 13.54 -2.23 5.92
N LEU A 62 13.34 -1.37 4.91
CA LEU A 62 13.30 0.07 5.11
C LEU A 62 12.11 0.46 6.00
N LEU A 63 10.94 -0.13 5.77
CA LEU A 63 9.75 0.13 6.58
C LEU A 63 9.94 -0.31 8.03
N ILE A 64 10.52 -1.49 8.27
CA ILE A 64 10.88 -1.98 9.61
C ILE A 64 11.83 -0.99 10.29
N SER A 65 12.84 -0.51 9.57
CA SER A 65 13.82 0.44 10.11
C SER A 65 13.17 1.78 10.49
N LEU A 66 12.25 2.27 9.67
CA LEU A 66 11.48 3.48 9.96
C LEU A 66 10.56 3.29 11.18
N LEU A 67 9.80 2.19 11.22
CA LEU A 67 8.91 1.86 12.33
C LEU A 67 9.66 1.64 13.65
N ALA A 68 10.87 1.09 13.61
CA ALA A 68 11.70 0.93 14.81
C ALA A 68 12.06 2.29 15.45
N THR A 69 12.04 3.38 14.70
CA THR A 69 12.28 4.73 15.23
C THR A 69 11.01 5.52 15.53
N ALA A 70 9.83 4.95 15.24
CA ALA A 70 8.55 5.61 15.39
C ALA A 70 8.11 5.72 16.86
N SER A 71 7.34 6.76 17.18
CA SER A 71 6.73 6.89 18.50
C SER A 71 5.63 5.85 18.73
N ASP A 72 5.31 5.56 19.99
CA ASP A 72 4.25 4.59 20.32
C ASP A 72 2.90 4.98 19.72
N GLN A 73 2.59 6.29 19.64
CA GLN A 73 1.38 6.80 18.98
C GLN A 73 1.38 6.51 17.47
N GLN A 74 2.53 6.65 16.80
CA GLN A 74 2.64 6.33 15.37
C GLN A 74 2.49 4.83 15.11
N LEU A 75 3.02 3.99 16.00
CA LEU A 75 2.85 2.54 15.92
C LEU A 75 1.41 2.11 16.16
N GLU A 76 0.69 2.78 17.08
CA GLU A 76 -0.72 2.52 17.32
C GLU A 76 -1.57 2.92 16.11
N LEU A 77 -1.34 4.11 15.55
CA LEU A 77 -2.01 4.52 14.31
C LEU A 77 -1.74 3.53 13.16
N ALA A 78 -0.51 3.02 13.04
CA ALA A 78 -0.19 2.01 12.02
C ALA A 78 -0.97 0.70 12.23
N ARG A 79 -1.21 0.28 13.47
CA ARG A 79 -2.08 -0.87 13.79
C ARG A 79 -3.54 -0.60 13.43
N GLU A 80 -4.05 0.58 13.75
CA GLU A 80 -5.40 1.00 13.36
C GLU A 80 -5.57 0.96 11.82
N MET A 81 -4.54 1.39 11.08
CA MET A 81 -4.53 1.35 9.61
C MET A 81 -4.67 -0.06 9.02
N ALA A 82 -4.10 -1.09 9.68
CA ALA A 82 -4.29 -2.49 9.27
C ALA A 82 -5.77 -2.93 9.41
N GLY A 83 -6.49 -2.34 10.37
CA GLY A 83 -7.93 -2.56 10.55
C GLY A 83 -8.78 -2.00 9.40
N TYR A 84 -8.36 -0.90 8.76
CA TYR A 84 -9.12 -0.30 7.66
C TYR A 84 -9.05 -1.06 6.34
N ILE A 85 -7.96 -1.81 6.12
CA ILE A 85 -7.81 -2.64 4.92
C ILE A 85 -8.36 -4.06 5.12
N SER A 86 -8.69 -4.43 6.37
CA SER A 86 -9.42 -5.65 6.67
C SER A 86 -10.86 -5.56 6.15
N PRO A 87 -11.47 -6.66 5.68
CA PRO A 87 -12.85 -6.66 5.19
C PRO A 87 -13.81 -6.10 6.25
N ARG A 88 -14.63 -5.10 5.88
CA ARG A 88 -15.66 -4.55 6.77
C ARG A 88 -16.76 -5.60 7.03
N PRO A 89 -17.38 -5.63 8.22
CA PRO A 89 -18.53 -6.49 8.48
C PRO A 89 -19.62 -6.28 7.43
N GLY A 90 -20.10 -7.37 6.81
CA GLY A 90 -21.11 -7.33 5.75
C GLY A 90 -20.57 -7.24 4.32
N PHE A 91 -19.25 -7.17 4.11
CA PHE A 91 -18.62 -7.21 2.78
C PHE A 91 -17.91 -8.55 2.53
N THR A 92 -17.82 -8.93 1.25
CA THR A 92 -17.11 -10.15 0.83
C THR A 92 -15.65 -10.07 1.24
N HIS A 93 -15.19 -11.08 1.98
CA HIS A 93 -13.82 -11.17 2.42
C HIS A 93 -12.93 -11.52 1.22
N HIS A 94 -11.99 -10.64 0.89
CA HIS A 94 -11.00 -10.93 -0.15
C HIS A 94 -9.73 -11.49 0.52
N PRO A 95 -9.27 -12.73 0.20
CA PRO A 95 -8.11 -13.33 0.85
C PRO A 95 -6.86 -12.45 0.83
N LEU A 96 -6.61 -11.74 -0.28
CA LEU A 96 -5.45 -10.85 -0.39
C LEU A 96 -5.50 -9.65 0.58
N THR A 97 -6.68 -9.11 0.91
CA THR A 97 -6.77 -7.96 1.83
C THR A 97 -6.58 -8.39 3.28
N ILE A 98 -7.03 -9.60 3.64
CA ILE A 98 -6.73 -10.22 4.93
C ILE A 98 -5.23 -10.45 5.07
N HIS A 99 -4.60 -11.03 4.06
CA HIS A 99 -3.15 -11.24 4.08
C HIS A 99 -2.38 -9.92 4.16
N ALA A 100 -2.80 -8.88 3.43
CA ALA A 100 -2.19 -7.56 3.52
C ALA A 100 -2.29 -6.95 4.94
N ALA A 101 -3.46 -7.06 5.58
CA ALA A 101 -3.65 -6.61 6.97
C ALA A 101 -2.73 -7.36 7.94
N ALA A 102 -2.66 -8.68 7.82
CA ALA A 102 -1.76 -9.50 8.63
C ALA A 102 -0.28 -9.13 8.40
N HIS A 103 0.12 -8.88 7.16
CA HIS A 103 1.48 -8.43 6.83
C HIS A 103 1.82 -7.07 7.43
N MET A 104 0.88 -6.11 7.45
CA MET A 104 1.10 -4.83 8.12
C MET A 104 1.36 -4.99 9.61
N ILE A 105 0.59 -5.84 10.29
CA ILE A 105 0.79 -6.14 11.72
C ILE A 105 2.15 -6.80 11.96
N ASP A 106 2.53 -7.80 11.14
CA ASP A 106 3.84 -8.47 11.24
C ASP A 106 4.99 -7.46 11.11
N LEU A 107 4.94 -6.51 10.16
CA LEU A 107 5.99 -5.49 10.01
C LEU A 107 6.14 -4.62 11.27
N ILE A 108 5.01 -4.24 11.89
CA ILE A 108 5.00 -3.45 13.13
C ILE A 108 5.60 -4.27 14.28
N GLU A 109 5.17 -5.52 14.46
CA GLU A 109 5.71 -6.40 15.49
C GLU A 109 7.21 -6.67 15.31
N ARG A 110 7.65 -6.91 14.08
CA ARG A 110 9.06 -7.13 13.75
C ARG A 110 9.92 -5.90 14.04
N SER A 111 9.39 -4.70 13.82
CA SER A 111 10.11 -3.45 14.12
C SER A 111 10.41 -3.26 15.60
N SER A 112 9.56 -3.79 16.49
CA SER A 112 9.77 -3.71 17.94
C SER A 112 11.06 -4.39 18.41
N ARG A 113 11.56 -5.37 17.65
CA ARG A 113 12.80 -6.09 17.97
C ARG A 113 14.07 -5.29 17.69
N PHE A 114 13.95 -4.18 16.97
CA PHE A 114 15.06 -3.30 16.59
C PHE A 114 15.00 -1.93 17.31
N ARG A 115 14.12 -1.78 18.30
CA ARG A 115 14.06 -0.64 19.21
C ARG A 115 15.12 -0.73 20.31
#